data_AF-A0A3M1BST7-F1
#
_entry.id   AF-A0A3M1BST7-F1
#
_cell.length_a   1.000
_cell.length_b   1.000
_cell.length_c   1.000
_cell.angle_alpha   90.00
_cell.angle_beta   90.00
_cell.angle_gamma   90.00
#
_symmetry.space_group_name_H-M   'P 1'
#
loop_
_entity.id
_entity.type
_entity.pdbx_description
1 polymer ?
#
loop_
_entity_poly.entity_id
_entity_poly.type
_entity_poly.pdbx_seq_one_letter_code
_entity_poly.pdbx_strand_id
1 'polypeptide(L)'
;QVILSYRRDAFSRLKVKNRENITRAMEEQKLQVIFNSNLLEIQEDKVIMKIGDDMTKTIENDLVYIFAGGELPTQFLKKVGVEITKRFAYTVRKHAS
;
A
#
# COMPACT_ATOMS: atom_id res chain seq x y z
N GLN A 1 -12.54 4.32 15.84
CA GLN A 1 -12.75 3.65 14.53
C GLN A 1 -11.42 3.54 13.82
N VAL A 2 -11.17 2.49 13.02
CA VAL A 2 -9.91 2.33 12.27
C VAL A 2 -10.21 2.10 10.79
N ILE A 3 -9.54 2.86 9.93
CA ILE A 3 -9.64 2.74 8.47
C ILE A 3 -8.26 2.37 7.92
N LEU A 4 -8.20 1.32 7.10
CA LEU A 4 -7.03 0.94 6.32
C LEU A 4 -7.26 1.29 4.85
N SER A 5 -6.63 2.37 4.41
CA SER A 5 -6.55 2.75 2.99
C SER A 5 -5.50 1.89 2.27
N TYR A 6 -5.87 1.34 1.11
CA TYR A 6 -4.96 0.58 0.27
C TYR A 6 -5.21 0.85 -1.21
N ARG A 7 -4.16 1.24 -1.94
CA ARG A 7 -4.26 1.75 -3.32
C ARG A 7 -4.65 0.75 -4.40
N ARG A 8 -4.59 -0.55 -4.13
CA ARG A 8 -4.98 -1.59 -5.10
C ARG A 8 -6.35 -2.15 -4.73
N ASP A 9 -6.89 -2.95 -5.63
CA ASP A 9 -8.14 -3.70 -5.50
C ASP A 9 -8.05 -4.88 -4.52
N ALA A 10 -6.86 -5.44 -4.31
CA ALA A 10 -6.64 -6.52 -3.36
C ALA A 10 -5.21 -6.50 -2.75
N PHE A 11 -5.09 -6.95 -1.50
CA PHE A 11 -3.80 -7.09 -0.83
C PHE A 11 -2.83 -7.98 -1.60
N SER A 12 -1.64 -7.46 -1.89
CA SER A 12 -0.59 -8.20 -2.60
C SER A 12 0.45 -8.76 -1.63
N ARG A 13 0.90 -10.01 -1.86
CA ARG A 13 1.96 -10.68 -1.07
C ARG A 13 1.71 -10.71 0.45
N LEU A 14 0.44 -10.69 0.86
CA LEU A 14 0.03 -10.75 2.26
C LEU A 14 0.23 -12.17 2.81
N LYS A 15 0.93 -12.30 3.95
CA LYS A 15 1.06 -13.58 4.67
C LYS A 15 -0.32 -14.10 5.09
N VAL A 16 -0.51 -15.43 5.05
CA VAL A 16 -1.81 -16.08 5.35
C VAL A 16 -2.40 -15.62 6.68
N LYS A 17 -1.62 -15.65 7.76
CA LYS A 17 -2.06 -15.20 9.09
C LYS A 17 -2.54 -13.74 9.12
N ASN A 18 -1.91 -12.85 8.35
CA ASN A 18 -2.34 -11.45 8.29
C ASN A 18 -3.64 -11.31 7.52
N ARG A 19 -3.84 -12.12 6.46
CA ARG A 19 -5.11 -12.16 5.73
C ARG A 19 -6.24 -12.58 6.65
N GLU A 20 -6.08 -13.68 7.37
CA GLU A 20 -7.07 -14.19 8.33
C GLU A 20 -7.41 -13.14 9.40
N ASN A 21 -6.40 -12.49 9.97
CA ASN A 21 -6.60 -11.46 10.98
C ASN A 21 -7.34 -10.22 10.46
N ILE A 22 -6.99 -9.75 9.25
CA ILE A 22 -7.66 -8.60 8.63
C ILE A 22 -9.10 -8.96 8.30
N THR A 23 -9.34 -10.12 7.69
CA THR A 23 -10.70 -10.59 7.35
C THR A 23 -11.56 -10.66 8.60
N ARG A 24 -11.07 -11.30 9.68
CA ARG A 24 -11.80 -11.36 10.95
C ARG A 24 -12.07 -9.96 11.54
N ALA A 25 -11.11 -9.05 11.50
CA ALA A 25 -11.31 -7.69 11.99
C ALA A 25 -12.33 -6.89 11.16
N MET A 26 -12.44 -7.16 9.86
CA MET A 26 -13.48 -6.59 9.00
C MET A 26 -14.86 -7.16 9.33
N GLU A 27 -14.97 -8.48 9.50
CA GLU A 27 -16.21 -9.17 9.88
C GLU A 27 -16.72 -8.70 11.25
N GLU A 28 -15.80 -8.52 12.22
CA GLU A 28 -16.09 -7.99 13.55
C GLU A 28 -16.31 -6.45 13.56
N GLN A 29 -16.29 -5.79 12.40
CA GLN A 29 -16.44 -4.33 12.24
C GLN A 29 -15.42 -3.49 13.04
N LYS A 30 -14.29 -4.08 13.43
CA LYS A 30 -13.18 -3.38 14.12
C LYS A 30 -12.29 -2.62 13.13
N LEU A 31 -12.29 -3.02 11.86
CA LEU A 31 -11.48 -2.45 10.79
C LEU A 31 -12.31 -2.23 9.53
N GLN A 32 -12.31 -1.01 9.01
CA GLN A 32 -12.81 -0.72 7.67
C GLN A 32 -11.64 -0.70 6.68
N VAL A 33 -11.72 -1.50 5.62
CA VAL A 33 -10.72 -1.45 4.54
C VAL A 33 -11.31 -0.74 3.34
N ILE A 34 -10.56 0.21 2.78
CA ILE A 34 -10.94 0.93 1.55
C ILE A 34 -9.90 0.61 0.48
N PHE A 35 -10.26 -0.28 -0.44
CA PHE A 35 -9.46 -0.58 -1.63
C PHE A 35 -9.57 0.53 -2.67
N ASN A 36 -8.64 0.52 -3.64
CA ASN A 36 -8.54 1.54 -4.69
C ASN A 36 -8.56 2.97 -4.15
N SER A 37 -7.96 3.18 -2.97
CA SER A 37 -7.92 4.49 -2.32
C SER A 37 -6.52 5.10 -2.37
N ASN A 38 -6.46 6.40 -2.64
CA ASN A 38 -5.23 7.18 -2.66
C ASN A 38 -5.39 8.40 -1.76
N LEU A 39 -4.52 8.53 -0.77
CA LEU A 39 -4.47 9.69 0.12
C LEU A 39 -3.99 10.90 -0.66
N LEU A 40 -4.76 11.98 -0.63
CA LEU A 40 -4.45 13.24 -1.32
C LEU A 40 -3.87 14.26 -0.34
N GLU A 41 -4.47 14.39 0.84
CA GLU A 41 -4.11 15.41 1.82
C GLU A 41 -4.38 14.93 3.25
N ILE A 42 -3.52 15.36 4.18
CA ILE A 42 -3.70 15.21 5.62
C ILE A 42 -3.81 16.62 6.21
N GLN A 43 -4.90 16.87 6.92
CA GLN A 43 -5.13 18.08 7.70
C GLN A 43 -5.16 17.72 9.20
N GLU A 44 -5.35 18.71 10.07
CA GLU A 44 -5.26 18.54 11.52
C GLU A 44 -6.32 17.56 12.06
N ASP A 45 -7.54 17.62 11.54
CA ASP A 45 -8.71 16.88 12.02
C ASP A 45 -9.32 15.90 10.97
N LYS A 46 -8.74 15.84 9.77
CA LYS A 46 -9.27 15.05 8.66
C LYS A 46 -8.26 14.71 7.59
N VAL A 47 -8.58 13.69 6.82
CA VAL A 47 -7.89 13.31 5.57
C VAL A 47 -8.80 13.47 4.36
N ILE A 48 -8.19 13.78 3.23
CA ILE A 48 -8.84 13.80 1.93
C ILE A 48 -8.26 12.66 1.10
N MET A 49 -9.12 11.79 0.59
CA MET A 49 -8.72 10.63 -0.21
C MET A 49 -9.54 10.52 -1.49
N LYS A 50 -8.88 10.15 -2.58
CA LYS A 50 -9.52 9.67 -3.80
C LYS A 50 -9.83 8.18 -3.66
N ILE A 51 -11.00 7.73 -4.08
CA ILE A 51 -11.44 6.33 -4.04
C ILE A 51 -11.98 5.97 -5.43
N GLY A 52 -11.35 5.00 -6.08
CA GLY A 52 -11.59 4.75 -7.51
C GLY A 52 -11.16 5.95 -8.36
N ASP A 53 -11.83 6.15 -9.50
CA ASP A 53 -11.41 7.14 -10.48
C ASP A 53 -12.01 8.53 -10.28
N ASP A 54 -13.17 8.66 -9.63
CA ASP A 54 -13.91 9.94 -9.61
C ASP A 54 -14.43 10.37 -8.24
N MET A 55 -14.29 9.54 -7.21
CA MET A 55 -14.81 9.88 -5.88
C MET A 55 -13.71 10.44 -4.99
N THR A 56 -13.87 11.69 -4.55
CA THR A 56 -13.06 12.25 -3.45
C THR A 56 -13.90 12.25 -2.18
N LYS A 57 -13.33 11.74 -1.09
CA LYS A 57 -13.95 11.74 0.24
C LYS A 57 -13.08 12.45 1.25
N THR A 58 -13.74 13.22 2.10
CA THR A 58 -13.17 13.79 3.32
C THR A 58 -13.58 12.91 4.48
N ILE A 59 -12.64 12.52 5.32
CA ILE A 59 -12.87 11.65 6.48
C ILE A 59 -12.21 12.28 7.70
N GLU A 60 -13.00 12.52 8.75
CA GLU A 60 -12.46 12.98 10.04
C GLU A 60 -11.52 11.93 10.65
N ASN A 61 -10.42 12.37 11.23
CA ASN A 61 -9.48 11.49 11.92
C ASN A 61 -8.70 12.25 12.99
N ASP A 62 -8.37 11.54 14.08
CA ASP A 62 -7.47 12.06 15.11
C ASP A 62 -5.99 11.76 14.79
N LEU A 63 -5.71 10.62 14.14
CA LEU A 63 -4.35 10.12 13.91
C LEU A 63 -4.21 9.47 12.53
N VAL A 64 -3.05 9.67 11.90
CA VAL A 64 -2.69 9.03 10.62
C VAL A 64 -1.38 8.26 10.77
N TYR A 65 -1.39 6.99 10.37
CA TYR A 65 -0.19 6.13 10.34
C TYR A 65 0.12 5.72 8.90
N ILE A 66 1.31 6.07 8.41
CA ILE A 66 1.73 5.80 7.03
C ILE A 66 2.66 4.59 6.97
N PHE A 67 2.14 3.48 6.40
CA PHE A 67 2.88 2.24 6.17
C PHE A 67 3.13 2.00 4.67
N ALA A 68 3.77 2.96 4.00
CA ALA A 68 4.03 2.91 2.55
C ALA A 68 5.31 2.16 2.16
N GLY A 69 6.05 1.64 3.14
CA GLY A 69 7.39 1.10 2.95
C GLY A 69 8.45 2.20 2.89
N GLY A 70 9.68 1.83 2.53
CA GLY A 70 10.78 2.75 2.33
C GLY A 70 11.23 2.76 0.87
N GLU A 71 11.77 3.88 0.42
CA GLU A 71 12.44 3.96 -0.87
C GLU A 71 13.89 3.47 -0.75
N LEU A 72 14.37 2.75 -1.76
CA LEU A 72 15.78 2.37 -1.82
C LEU A 72 16.62 3.65 -1.96
N PRO A 73 17.71 3.84 -1.18
CA PRO A 73 18.53 5.05 -1.20
C PRO A 73 19.46 5.10 -2.42
N THR A 74 18.89 4.99 -3.61
CA THR A 74 19.61 4.84 -4.88
C THR A 74 20.53 6.00 -5.18
N GLN A 75 20.16 7.23 -4.82
CA GLN A 75 21.02 8.40 -5.01
C GLN A 75 22.30 8.31 -4.16
N PHE A 76 22.16 7.91 -2.90
CA PHE A 76 23.31 7.70 -2.01
C PHE A 76 24.23 6.62 -2.57
N LEU A 77 23.68 5.47 -2.94
CA LEU A 77 24.44 4.34 -3.50
C LEU A 77 25.23 4.76 -4.75
N LYS A 78 24.62 5.53 -5.67
CA LYS A 78 25.32 6.07 -6.84
C LYS A 78 26.49 6.98 -6.46
N LYS A 79 26.30 7.88 -5.47
CA LYS A 79 27.35 8.82 -5.03
C LYS A 79 28.57 8.12 -4.44
N VAL A 80 28.39 6.97 -3.79
CA VAL A 80 29.50 6.17 -3.23
C VAL A 80 30.07 5.16 -4.23
N GLY A 81 29.71 5.27 -5.52
CA GLY A 81 30.28 4.47 -6.60
C GLY A 81 29.60 3.10 -6.82
N VAL A 82 28.47 2.82 -6.16
CA VAL A 82 27.72 1.57 -6.39
C VAL A 82 26.95 1.67 -7.70
N GLU A 83 27.27 0.78 -8.63
CA GLU A 83 26.56 0.65 -9.91
C GLU A 83 25.23 -0.08 -9.72
N ILE A 84 24.12 0.58 -10.09
CA ILE A 84 22.76 0.02 -9.95
C ILE A 84 22.30 -0.45 -11.33
N THR A 85 22.21 -1.77 -11.51
CA THR A 85 21.63 -2.36 -12.73
C THR A 85 20.16 -2.75 -12.50
N LYS A 86 19.26 -2.23 -13.33
CA LYS A 86 17.85 -2.66 -13.35
C LYS A 86 17.72 -3.83 -14.33
N ARG A 87 17.55 -5.05 -13.82
CA ARG A 87 17.23 -6.21 -14.67
C ARG A 87 15.70 -6.29 -14.87
N PHE A 88 15.24 -6.09 -16.10
CA PHE A 88 13.87 -6.41 -16.50
C PHE A 88 13.78 -7.93 -16.78
N ALA A 89 12.64 -8.54 -16.43
CA ALA A 89 12.47 -9.98 -16.29
C ALA A 89 12.95 -10.81 -17.50
N TYR A 90 13.75 -11.85 -17.24
CA TYR A 90 13.96 -12.93 -18.19
C TYR A 90 12.76 -13.89 -18.12
N THR A 91 12.14 -14.17 -19.26
CA THR A 91 11.20 -15.29 -19.41
C THR A 91 11.99 -16.57 -19.21
N VAL A 92 11.78 -17.25 -18.08
CA VAL A 92 12.32 -18.60 -17.86
C VAL A 92 11.61 -19.52 -18.84
N ARG A 93 12.28 -19.89 -19.95
CA ARG A 93 11.77 -20.96 -20.83
C ARG A 93 11.82 -22.26 -20.05
N LYS A 94 10.65 -22.82 -19.74
CA LYS A 94 10.52 -24.20 -19.23
C LYS A 94 11.15 -25.14 -20.25
N HIS A 95 12.12 -25.94 -19.79
CA HIS A 95 12.65 -27.07 -20.54
C HIS A 95 11.51 -28.07 -20.73
N ALA A 96 11.18 -28.41 -21.99
CA ALA A 96 10.30 -29.52 -22.29
C ALA A 96 11.09 -30.81 -22.06
N SER A 97 10.49 -31.73 -21.30
CA SER A 97 10.89 -33.15 -21.26
C SER A 97 9.82 -33.93 -22.02
#